data_AF-A0A8B8BQZ4-F1
#
_entry.id   AF-A0A8B8BQZ4-F1
#
_cell.length_a   1.000
_cell.length_b   1.000
_cell.length_c   1.000
_cell.angle_alpha   90.00
_cell.angle_beta   90.00
_cell.angle_gamma   90.00
#
_symmetry.space_group_name_H-M   'P 1'
#
loop_
_entity.id
_entity.type
_entity.pdbx_description
1 polymer ?
#
loop_
_entity_poly.entity_id
_entity_poly.type
_entity_poly.pdbx_seq_one_letter_code
_entity_poly.pdbx_strand_id
1 'polypeptide(L)'
;MNGMALLVCCGWTVLFCLSVQAYENLALHQPAWQNSTYSSDTGADLAVDGRYTDLAFDGGQCAVSDDYRTTAECRVDLGGVRSIHHIVIQHATGNKVWDEDNGFTRYFLGFSVYISNTTNKEDGVLCFRDTN
;
A
#
# COMPACT_ATOMS: atom_id res chain seq x y z
N MET A 1 29.78 -37.24 -23.85
CA MET A 1 28.38 -37.05 -23.44
C MET A 1 28.20 -36.25 -22.14
N ASN A 2 29.24 -36.07 -21.31
CA ASN A 2 29.12 -35.35 -20.03
C ASN A 2 29.19 -33.81 -20.15
N GLY A 3 29.83 -33.27 -21.21
CA GLY A 3 29.94 -31.81 -21.41
C GLY A 3 28.67 -31.15 -21.94
N MET A 4 27.85 -31.87 -22.71
CA MET A 4 26.56 -31.38 -23.23
C MET A 4 25.48 -31.27 -22.16
N ALA A 5 25.53 -32.14 -21.14
CA ALA A 5 24.58 -32.10 -20.02
C ALA A 5 24.84 -30.89 -19.09
N LEU A 6 26.11 -30.56 -18.84
CA LEU A 6 26.51 -29.41 -18.02
C LEU A 6 26.12 -28.06 -18.65
N LEU A 7 26.26 -27.92 -19.97
CA LEU A 7 25.89 -26.69 -20.71
C LEU A 7 24.38 -26.42 -20.69
N VAL A 8 23.56 -27.47 -20.77
CA VAL A 8 22.09 -27.35 -20.71
C VAL A 8 21.62 -26.98 -19.30
N CYS A 9 22.24 -27.52 -18.25
CA CYS A 9 21.93 -27.17 -16.86
C CYS A 9 22.31 -25.72 -16.52
N CYS A 10 23.47 -25.23 -16.98
CA CYS A 10 23.88 -23.84 -16.78
C CYS A 10 23.03 -22.85 -17.59
N GLY A 11 22.58 -23.23 -18.79
CA GLY A 11 21.66 -22.41 -19.59
C GLY A 11 20.31 -22.24 -18.91
N TRP A 12 19.74 -23.31 -18.33
CA TRP A 12 18.46 -23.26 -17.63
C TRP A 12 18.50 -22.49 -16.31
N THR A 13 19.58 -22.59 -15.54
CA THR A 13 19.74 -21.79 -14.31
C THR A 13 19.91 -20.30 -14.61
N VAL A 14 20.64 -19.95 -15.67
CA VAL A 14 20.77 -18.55 -16.12
C VAL A 14 19.44 -18.01 -16.66
N LEU A 15 18.66 -18.83 -17.39
CA LEU A 15 17.32 -18.45 -17.87
C LEU A 15 16.29 -18.31 -16.74
N PHE A 16 16.33 -19.16 -15.71
CA PHE A 16 15.46 -19.04 -14.53
C PHE A 16 15.83 -17.85 -13.63
N CYS A 17 17.12 -17.47 -13.56
CA CYS A 17 17.55 -16.29 -12.81
C CYS A 17 17.08 -14.96 -13.44
N LEU A 18 16.78 -14.95 -14.74
CA LEU A 18 16.33 -13.74 -15.45
C LEU A 18 14.79 -13.54 -15.43
N SER A 19 14.01 -14.51 -14.95
CA SER A 19 12.55 -14.52 -15.14
C SER A 19 11.68 -14.19 -13.92
N VAL A 20 12.25 -13.75 -12.78
CA VAL A 20 11.41 -13.30 -11.65
C VAL A 20 11.99 -12.03 -11.02
N GLN A 21 11.76 -10.89 -11.67
CA GLN A 21 11.84 -9.61 -10.98
C GLN A 21 10.51 -9.41 -10.23
N ALA A 22 10.35 -10.11 -9.10
CA ALA A 22 9.20 -9.89 -8.23
C ALA A 22 9.39 -8.55 -7.50
N TYR A 23 8.42 -7.64 -7.65
CA TYR A 23 8.36 -6.46 -6.80
C TYR A 23 7.98 -6.89 -5.38
N GLU A 24 8.76 -6.44 -4.40
CA GLU A 24 8.47 -6.64 -2.98
C GLU A 24 7.48 -5.57 -2.50
N ASN A 25 6.54 -5.95 -1.62
CA ASN A 25 5.72 -4.97 -0.91
C ASN A 25 6.56 -4.34 0.22
N LEU A 26 7.18 -3.21 -0.10
CA LEU A 26 8.03 -2.47 0.85
C LEU A 26 7.27 -2.00 2.09
N ALA A 27 5.95 -1.83 2.00
CA ALA A 27 5.11 -1.34 3.09
C ALA A 27 4.70 -2.46 4.07
N LEU A 28 4.80 -3.74 3.69
CA LEU A 28 4.30 -4.85 4.50
C LEU A 28 4.90 -4.87 5.91
N HIS A 29 4.04 -4.82 6.93
CA HIS A 29 4.36 -4.75 8.35
C HIS A 29 5.32 -3.61 8.76
N GLN A 30 5.40 -2.56 7.94
CA GLN A 30 6.18 -1.38 8.32
C GLN A 30 5.47 -0.58 9.41
N PRO A 31 6.21 0.23 10.19
CA PRO A 31 5.60 1.21 11.08
C PRO A 31 4.70 2.16 10.29
N ALA A 32 3.41 2.14 10.62
CA ALA A 32 2.41 3.02 10.05
C ALA A 32 1.84 3.94 11.14
N TRP A 33 1.47 5.15 10.75
CA TRP A 33 0.88 6.14 11.63
C TRP A 33 -0.25 6.87 10.90
N GLN A 34 -1.28 7.27 11.63
CA GLN A 34 -2.33 8.14 11.12
C GLN A 34 -2.65 9.24 12.13
N ASN A 35 -3.12 10.40 11.65
CA ASN A 35 -3.35 11.58 12.49
C ASN A 35 -4.49 11.43 13.50
N SER A 36 -5.41 10.51 13.24
CA SER A 36 -6.60 10.24 14.05
C SER A 36 -7.02 8.80 13.81
N THR A 37 -7.60 8.16 14.81
CA THR A 37 -7.97 6.75 14.78
C THR A 37 -9.36 6.59 15.37
N TYR A 38 -10.30 6.16 14.54
CA TYR A 38 -11.72 6.07 14.90
C TYR A 38 -11.95 5.17 16.13
N SER A 39 -11.33 4.00 16.13
CA SER A 39 -11.41 3.00 17.19
C SER A 39 -10.08 2.26 17.32
N SER A 40 -9.80 1.68 18.50
CA SER A 40 -8.53 1.00 18.79
C SER A 40 -8.18 -0.15 17.84
N ASP A 41 -9.16 -0.69 17.14
CA ASP A 41 -9.07 -1.78 16.17
C ASP A 41 -9.06 -1.30 14.70
N THR A 42 -8.90 0.00 14.46
CA THR A 42 -8.87 0.62 13.10
C THR A 42 -7.57 1.38 12.84
N GLY A 43 -6.48 0.91 13.45
CA GLY A 43 -5.16 1.54 13.40
C GLY A 43 -4.51 1.53 12.01
N ALA A 44 -3.50 2.38 11.84
CA ALA A 44 -2.77 2.54 10.58
C ALA A 44 -2.03 1.25 10.15
N ASP A 45 -1.71 0.39 11.11
CA ASP A 45 -1.08 -0.91 10.90
C ASP A 45 -1.92 -1.83 9.99
N LEU A 46 -3.24 -1.67 9.99
CA LEU A 46 -4.13 -2.43 9.09
C LEU A 46 -3.98 -2.05 7.62
N ALA A 47 -3.47 -0.86 7.29
CA ALA A 47 -3.18 -0.49 5.90
C ALA A 47 -1.95 -1.21 5.34
N VAL A 48 -1.14 -1.82 6.22
CA VAL A 48 0.15 -2.43 5.89
C VAL A 48 0.28 -3.88 6.35
N ASP A 49 -0.80 -4.50 6.84
CA ASP A 49 -0.81 -5.89 7.33
C ASP A 49 -0.87 -6.95 6.21
N GLY A 50 -1.03 -6.51 4.96
CA GLY A 50 -1.13 -7.37 3.79
C GLY A 50 -2.49 -8.03 3.60
N ARG A 51 -3.51 -7.66 4.39
CA ARG A 51 -4.89 -8.15 4.30
C ARG A 51 -5.76 -7.08 3.63
N TYR A 52 -6.59 -7.51 2.68
CA TYR A 52 -7.42 -6.61 1.88
C TYR A 52 -8.68 -7.29 1.35
N THR A 53 -9.06 -8.43 1.92
CA THR A 53 -10.21 -9.21 1.45
C THR A 53 -11.52 -8.76 2.09
N ASP A 54 -11.43 -8.14 3.28
CA ASP A 54 -12.58 -7.57 3.97
C ASP A 54 -12.45 -6.04 3.99
N LEU A 55 -13.15 -5.39 3.07
CA LEU A 55 -13.15 -3.94 2.89
C LEU A 55 -14.32 -3.26 3.62
N ALA A 56 -14.92 -3.95 4.60
CA ALA A 56 -15.81 -3.30 5.54
C ALA A 56 -15.00 -2.46 6.54
N PHE A 57 -15.56 -1.30 6.89
CA PHE A 57 -15.00 -0.38 7.86
C PHE A 57 -14.68 -1.03 9.22
N ASP A 58 -15.53 -1.97 9.66
CA ASP A 58 -15.44 -2.76 10.88
C ASP A 58 -14.92 -4.20 10.64
N GLY A 59 -14.45 -4.50 9.41
CA GLY A 59 -13.92 -5.81 9.03
C GLY A 59 -12.51 -6.11 9.56
N GLY A 60 -11.88 -5.15 10.24
CA GLY A 60 -10.56 -5.29 10.86
C GLY A 60 -9.42 -5.44 9.86
N GLN A 61 -9.55 -4.85 8.67
CA GLN A 61 -8.51 -4.79 7.61
C GLN A 61 -8.44 -3.40 6.95
N CYS A 62 -8.98 -2.37 7.62
CA CYS A 62 -8.97 -1.00 7.14
C CYS A 62 -8.44 -0.07 8.23
N ALA A 63 -7.52 0.80 7.86
CA ALA A 63 -7.13 1.94 8.68
C ALA A 63 -8.21 3.02 8.56
N VAL A 64 -8.74 3.51 9.69
CA VAL A 64 -9.84 4.49 9.68
C VAL A 64 -9.59 5.69 10.59
N SER A 65 -9.68 6.88 9.99
CA SER A 65 -9.64 8.16 10.70
C SER A 65 -10.97 8.49 11.37
N ASP A 66 -10.94 9.38 12.37
CA ASP A 66 -12.15 9.87 13.04
C ASP A 66 -13.15 10.51 12.07
N ASP A 67 -14.43 10.42 12.42
CA ASP A 67 -15.49 11.17 11.75
C ASP A 67 -15.33 12.69 11.97
N TYR A 68 -15.93 13.48 11.06
CA TYR A 68 -15.98 14.95 11.10
C TYR A 68 -14.60 15.65 11.08
N ARG A 69 -13.55 14.97 10.63
CA ARG A 69 -12.25 15.58 10.32
C ARG A 69 -12.23 16.11 8.89
N THR A 70 -11.60 17.25 8.68
CA THR A 70 -11.42 17.84 7.35
C THR A 70 -10.18 17.31 6.63
N THR A 71 -9.29 16.62 7.35
CA THR A 71 -8.05 16.04 6.81
C THR A 71 -7.79 14.71 7.49
N ALA A 72 -7.56 13.68 6.67
CA ALA A 72 -7.01 12.40 7.10
C ALA A 72 -5.57 12.33 6.59
N GLU A 73 -4.65 11.95 7.46
CA GLU A 73 -3.24 11.76 7.10
C GLU A 73 -2.81 10.38 7.57
N CYS A 74 -2.20 9.61 6.68
CA CYS A 74 -1.58 8.33 6.96
C CYS A 74 -0.14 8.35 6.42
N ARG A 75 0.79 7.78 7.17
CA ARG A 75 2.22 7.69 6.86
C ARG A 75 2.70 6.27 7.08
N VAL A 76 3.62 5.83 6.23
CA VAL A 76 4.31 4.54 6.36
C VAL A 76 5.81 4.82 6.32
N ASP A 77 6.53 4.42 7.37
CA ASP A 77 7.99 4.50 7.43
C ASP A 77 8.61 3.23 6.85
N LEU A 78 9.26 3.34 5.68
CA LEU A 78 9.89 2.19 5.02
C LEU A 78 11.21 1.74 5.68
N GLY A 79 11.60 2.37 6.80
CA GLY A 79 12.83 2.07 7.55
C GLY A 79 14.11 2.56 6.87
N GLY A 80 13.99 3.30 5.78
CA GLY A 80 15.10 3.88 5.03
C GLY A 80 14.70 4.28 3.62
N VAL A 81 15.65 4.89 2.89
CA VAL A 81 15.43 5.25 1.48
C VAL A 81 15.33 3.97 0.64
N ARG A 82 14.23 3.85 -0.11
CA ARG A 82 13.92 2.71 -0.98
C ARG A 82 13.50 3.21 -2.36
N SER A 83 13.73 2.40 -3.38
CA SER A 83 13.20 2.67 -4.72
C SER A 83 11.78 2.14 -4.81
N ILE A 84 10.81 3.04 -5.02
CA ILE A 84 9.39 2.71 -5.13
C ILE A 84 9.02 2.66 -6.60
N HIS A 85 8.50 1.52 -7.05
CA HIS A 85 8.03 1.35 -8.43
C HIS A 85 6.58 1.83 -8.60
N HIS A 86 5.71 1.42 -7.68
CA HIS A 86 4.29 1.77 -7.68
C HIS A 86 3.76 1.76 -6.25
N ILE A 87 2.64 2.46 -6.04
CA ILE A 87 1.91 2.50 -4.78
C ILE A 87 0.49 2.05 -5.08
N VAL A 88 -0.05 1.14 -4.27
CA VAL A 88 -1.42 0.67 -4.35
C VAL A 88 -2.13 1.07 -3.06
N ILE A 89 -3.26 1.76 -3.20
CA ILE A 89 -4.14 2.11 -2.08
C ILE A 89 -5.47 1.43 -2.34
N GLN A 90 -5.89 0.55 -1.43
CA GLN A 90 -7.24 0.01 -1.42
C GLN A 90 -8.08 0.80 -0.42
N HIS A 91 -9.25 1.25 -0.86
CA HIS A 91 -10.20 1.98 -0.03
C HIS A 91 -11.30 1.04 0.48
N ALA A 92 -11.88 1.40 1.62
CA ALA A 92 -13.05 0.70 2.15
C ALA A 92 -14.23 0.83 1.17
N THR A 93 -14.87 -0.30 0.85
CA THR A 93 -16.04 -0.37 -0.05
C THR A 93 -17.26 -0.96 0.65
N GLY A 94 -17.13 -1.38 1.92
CA GLY A 94 -18.19 -2.08 2.64
C GLY A 94 -18.45 -3.48 2.12
N ASN A 95 -17.48 -4.11 1.43
CA ASN A 95 -17.66 -5.37 0.70
C ASN A 95 -18.77 -5.32 -0.36
N LYS A 96 -19.05 -4.13 -0.89
CA LYS A 96 -20.01 -3.91 -1.96
C LYS A 96 -19.30 -3.52 -3.24
N VAL A 97 -20.00 -3.66 -4.36
CA VAL A 97 -19.55 -3.12 -5.65
C VAL A 97 -19.28 -1.62 -5.48
N TRP A 98 -18.18 -1.15 -6.08
CA TRP A 98 -17.83 0.26 -6.08
C TRP A 98 -18.51 0.96 -7.26
N ASP A 99 -19.68 1.53 -7.00
CA ASP A 99 -20.50 2.29 -7.95
C ASP A 99 -21.11 3.52 -7.26
N GLU A 100 -21.92 4.28 -8.00
CA GLU A 100 -22.56 5.52 -7.51
C GLU A 100 -23.52 5.31 -6.32
N ASP A 101 -24.03 4.08 -6.15
CA ASP A 101 -24.92 3.73 -5.04
C ASP A 101 -24.14 3.30 -3.78
N ASN A 102 -22.82 3.15 -3.87
CA ASN A 102 -21.98 2.81 -2.73
C ASN A 102 -21.88 3.99 -1.76
N GLY A 103 -22.42 3.81 -0.55
CA GLY A 103 -22.43 4.84 0.49
C GLY A 103 -21.06 5.31 0.98
N PHE A 104 -19.95 4.66 0.59
CA PHE A 104 -18.60 5.12 0.88
C PHE A 104 -18.08 6.18 -0.10
N THR A 105 -18.69 6.31 -1.29
CA THR A 105 -18.32 7.34 -2.29
C THR A 105 -18.39 8.76 -1.73
N ARG A 106 -19.37 9.04 -0.85
CA ARG A 106 -19.54 10.35 -0.19
C ARG A 106 -18.41 10.75 0.76
N TYR A 107 -17.59 9.81 1.19
CA TYR A 107 -16.46 10.08 2.10
C TYR A 107 -15.13 10.21 1.36
N PHE A 108 -15.06 9.77 0.10
CA PHE A 108 -13.85 9.83 -0.69
C PHE A 108 -13.78 11.15 -1.45
N LEU A 109 -13.10 12.14 -0.86
CA LEU A 109 -12.99 13.52 -1.37
C LEU A 109 -11.72 13.76 -2.21
N GLY A 110 -11.12 12.68 -2.72
CA GLY A 110 -9.79 12.68 -3.31
C GLY A 110 -8.66 12.62 -2.26
N PHE A 111 -7.43 12.45 -2.75
CA PHE A 111 -6.24 12.29 -1.91
C PHE A 111 -4.98 12.75 -2.64
N SER A 112 -3.87 12.86 -1.91
CA SER A 112 -2.56 13.14 -2.47
C SER A 112 -1.52 12.23 -1.85
N VAL A 113 -0.57 11.78 -2.66
CA VAL A 113 0.54 10.91 -2.24
C VAL A 113 1.82 11.71 -2.31
N TYR A 114 2.51 11.77 -1.17
CA TYR A 114 3.81 12.41 -1.03
C TYR A 114 4.87 11.36 -0.67
N ILE A 115 6.06 11.50 -1.24
CA ILE A 115 7.22 10.64 -0.92
C ILE A 115 8.36 11.54 -0.44
N SER A 116 9.01 11.14 0.65
CA SER A 116 10.17 11.84 1.22
C SER A 116 11.31 10.85 1.49
N ASN A 117 12.54 11.35 1.45
CA ASN A 117 13.72 10.64 1.93
C ASN A 117 13.96 10.85 3.43
N THR A 118 13.13 11.64 4.10
CA THR A 118 13.21 11.96 5.54
C THR A 118 11.87 11.68 6.23
N THR A 119 11.87 11.68 7.55
CA THR A 119 10.64 11.58 8.36
C THR A 119 9.89 12.90 8.51
N ASN A 120 10.44 14.00 7.98
CA ASN A 120 9.79 15.31 7.99
C ASN A 120 8.82 15.41 6.80
N LYS A 121 7.54 15.68 7.09
CA LYS A 121 6.49 15.78 6.07
C LYS A 121 6.71 16.93 5.08
N GLU A 122 7.35 18.01 5.53
CA GLU A 122 7.57 19.22 4.71
C GLU A 122 8.61 18.97 3.60
N ASP A 123 9.41 17.92 3.73
CA ASP A 123 10.37 17.50 2.70
C ASP A 123 9.70 16.63 1.60
N GLY A 124 8.42 16.32 1.76
CA GLY A 124 7.67 15.45 0.85
C GLY A 124 7.47 16.06 -0.54
N VAL A 125 7.75 15.26 -1.56
CA VAL A 125 7.46 15.60 -2.95
C VAL A 125 6.12 15.01 -3.36
N LEU A 126 5.26 15.82 -3.97
CA LEU A 126 3.97 15.36 -4.51
C LEU A 126 4.21 14.41 -5.68
N CYS A 127 3.75 13.16 -5.55
CA CYS A 127 3.87 12.14 -6.58
C CYS A 127 2.55 11.87 -7.31
N PHE A 128 1.43 12.02 -6.62
CA PHE A 128 0.10 11.80 -7.19
C PHE A 128 -0.94 12.67 -6.48
N ARG A 129 -1.93 13.14 -7.23
CA ARG A 129 -3.08 13.86 -6.70
C ARG A 129 -4.35 13.43 -7.41
N ASP A 130 -5.28 12.88 -6.65
CA ASP A 130 -6.65 12.65 -7.07
C ASP A 130 -7.47 13.91 -6.77
N THR A 131 -8.36 14.26 -7.71
CA THR A 131 -9.26 15.42 -7.61
C THR A 131 -10.73 15.03 -7.81
N ASN A 132 -11.06 13.75 -7.65
CA ASN A 132 -12.44 13.27 -7.61
C ASN A 132 -13.33 14.08 -6.68
#